data_AF-A0A958ZTG3-F1
#
_entry.id   AF-A0A958ZTG3-F1
#
_cell.length_a   1.000
_cell.length_b   1.000
_cell.length_c   1.000
_cell.angle_alpha   90.00
_cell.angle_beta   90.00
_cell.angle_gamma   90.00
#
_symmetry.space_group_name_H-M   'P 1'
#
loop_
_entity.id
_entity.type
_entity.pdbx_description
1 polymer ?
#
loop_
_entity_poly.entity_id
_entity_poly.type
_entity_poly.pdbx_seq_one_letter_code
_entity_poly.pdbx_strand_id
1 'polypeptide(L)'
;MKLYAIGLLLLVALVGHSQCNCFLIKEANAGIEIEKTIIENNRVEVINDPNVISTVFTLGEGMNGDMIQASKRKGMIIAQCVNNTLKLKIRNTDGTEKPLPDINTEDIKGLDIRVNVIGGNGERKAFLIQNYETIIQDKGPVIDMFGGKLSVGIGDYLITTESKKK
;
A
#
# COMPACT_ATOMS: atom_id res chain seq x y z
N MET A 1 23.96 -42.78 45.82
CA MET A 1 24.22 -41.99 44.59
C MET A 1 23.01 -41.12 44.32
N LYS A 2 23.14 -39.79 44.39
CA LYS A 2 22.07 -38.84 44.02
C LYS A 2 22.37 -38.34 42.60
N LEU A 3 21.53 -38.71 41.63
CA LEU A 3 21.57 -38.16 40.27
C LEU A 3 20.81 -36.82 40.28
N TYR A 4 21.49 -35.73 39.92
CA TYR A 4 20.85 -34.45 39.63
C TYR A 4 20.54 -34.40 38.14
N ALA A 5 19.25 -34.34 37.79
CA ALA A 5 18.81 -34.07 36.43
C ALA A 5 18.97 -32.57 36.15
N ILE A 6 19.92 -32.22 35.30
CA ILE A 6 20.08 -30.87 34.75
C ILE A 6 18.97 -30.69 33.71
N GLY A 7 17.92 -29.94 34.07
CA GLY A 7 16.87 -29.53 33.15
C GLY A 7 17.41 -28.52 32.14
N LEU A 8 17.57 -28.95 30.89
CA LEU A 8 17.88 -28.09 29.75
C LEU A 8 16.66 -27.20 29.47
N LEU A 9 16.75 -25.92 29.83
CA LEU A 9 15.73 -24.92 29.52
C LEU A 9 15.85 -24.53 28.02
N LEU A 10 15.01 -25.09 27.16
CA LEU A 10 14.90 -24.65 25.77
C LEU A 10 14.15 -23.31 25.71
N LEU A 11 14.86 -22.19 25.55
CA LEU A 11 14.26 -20.93 25.13
C LEU A 11 13.91 -21.04 23.64
N VAL A 12 12.65 -21.33 23.33
CA VAL A 12 12.11 -21.12 21.98
C VAL A 12 11.93 -19.61 21.82
N ALA A 13 12.88 -18.96 21.13
CA ALA A 13 12.66 -17.60 20.68
C ALA A 13 11.44 -17.61 19.75
N LEU A 14 10.36 -16.95 20.17
CA LEU A 14 9.25 -16.61 19.29
C LEU A 14 9.83 -15.71 18.20
N VAL A 15 10.18 -16.31 17.06
CA VAL A 15 10.49 -15.53 15.86
C VAL A 15 9.17 -14.88 15.47
N GLY A 16 9.00 -13.63 15.87
CA GLY A 16 7.90 -12.80 15.41
C GLY A 16 7.96 -12.79 13.89
N HIS A 17 6.98 -13.45 13.25
CA HIS A 17 6.84 -13.37 11.81
C HIS A 17 6.34 -11.97 11.51
N SER A 18 7.24 -11.05 11.17
CA SER A 18 6.82 -9.75 10.68
C SER A 18 6.06 -9.93 9.37
N GLN A 19 5.10 -9.06 9.14
CA GLN A 19 4.34 -9.02 7.90
C GLN A 19 4.01 -7.57 7.60
N CYS A 20 3.94 -7.24 6.33
CA CYS A 20 3.64 -5.91 5.86
C CYS A 20 2.30 -5.96 5.13
N ASN A 21 1.37 -5.09 5.49
CA ASN A 21 0.21 -4.85 4.65
C ASN A 21 0.64 -4.01 3.45
N CYS A 22 0.27 -4.45 2.25
CA CYS A 22 0.39 -3.71 1.01
C CYS A 22 -1.04 -3.39 0.54
N PHE A 23 -1.32 -2.11 0.29
CA PHE A 23 -2.65 -1.66 -0.12
C PHE A 23 -2.63 -1.31 -1.61
N LEU A 24 -3.51 -1.93 -2.38
CA LEU A 24 -3.59 -1.79 -3.83
C LEU A 24 -4.88 -1.06 -4.20
N ILE A 25 -4.78 0.00 -5.00
CA ILE A 25 -5.93 0.69 -5.59
C ILE A 25 -6.24 -0.03 -6.91
N LYS A 26 -7.49 -0.48 -7.10
CA LYS A 26 -7.90 -1.32 -8.23
C LYS A 26 -9.17 -0.82 -8.90
N GLU A 27 -9.29 -1.11 -10.19
CA GLU A 27 -10.56 -1.13 -10.89
C GLU A 27 -11.30 -2.43 -10.57
N ALA A 28 -12.56 -2.35 -10.18
CA ALA A 28 -13.44 -3.48 -9.97
C ALA A 28 -14.77 -3.26 -10.71
N ASN A 29 -15.60 -4.30 -10.77
CA ASN A 29 -16.89 -4.24 -11.46
C ASN A 29 -17.82 -3.12 -10.94
N ALA A 30 -17.69 -2.76 -9.66
CA ALA A 30 -18.50 -1.73 -8.99
C ALA A 30 -17.79 -0.35 -8.91
N GLY A 31 -16.68 -0.16 -9.63
CA GLY A 31 -15.86 1.04 -9.62
C GLY A 31 -14.51 0.80 -8.93
N ILE A 32 -13.93 1.86 -8.37
CA ILE A 32 -12.62 1.80 -7.71
C ILE A 32 -12.74 1.17 -6.33
N GLU A 33 -11.78 0.33 -5.96
CA GLU A 33 -11.63 -0.26 -4.62
C GLU A 33 -10.19 -0.22 -4.11
N ILE A 34 -10.01 -0.45 -2.80
CA ILE A 34 -8.70 -0.73 -2.22
C ILE A 34 -8.70 -2.16 -1.69
N GLU A 35 -7.73 -2.94 -2.12
CA GLU A 35 -7.46 -4.30 -1.65
C GLU A 35 -6.26 -4.30 -0.70
N LYS A 36 -6.31 -5.12 0.34
CA LYS A 36 -5.16 -5.39 1.23
C LYS A 36 -4.54 -6.74 0.87
N THR A 37 -3.25 -6.74 0.56
CA THR A 37 -2.43 -7.93 0.41
C THR A 37 -1.43 -8.01 1.55
N ILE A 38 -1.33 -9.15 2.22
CA ILE A 38 -0.36 -9.38 3.30
C ILE A 38 0.92 -9.96 2.69
N ILE A 39 2.05 -9.30 2.95
CA ILE A 39 3.38 -9.72 2.51
C ILE A 39 4.14 -10.27 3.70
N GLU A 40 4.41 -11.58 3.71
CA GLU A 40 5.17 -12.25 4.77
C GLU A 40 6.63 -11.77 4.81
N ASN A 41 7.28 -11.80 5.98
CA ASN A 41 8.69 -11.40 6.10
C ASN A 41 9.59 -12.19 5.14
N ASN A 42 10.50 -11.49 4.49
CA ASN A 42 11.44 -11.97 3.48
C ASN A 42 10.80 -12.58 2.23
N ARG A 43 9.47 -12.57 2.11
CA ARG A 43 8.76 -13.03 0.92
C ARG A 43 8.68 -11.92 -0.11
N VAL A 44 8.90 -12.29 -1.36
CA VAL A 44 8.71 -11.41 -2.52
C VAL A 44 7.41 -11.81 -3.19
N GLU A 45 6.51 -10.84 -3.33
CA GLU A 45 5.27 -10.98 -4.08
C GLU A 45 5.36 -10.20 -5.38
N VAL A 46 4.97 -10.83 -6.48
CA VAL A 46 4.88 -10.20 -7.80
C VAL A 46 3.40 -10.07 -8.15
N ILE A 47 2.92 -8.84 -8.11
CA ILE A 47 1.54 -8.49 -8.39
C ILE A 47 1.45 -8.12 -9.87
N ASN A 48 0.88 -9.04 -10.64
CA ASN A 48 0.62 -8.89 -12.08
C ASN A 48 -0.89 -8.93 -12.33
N ASP A 49 -1.58 -7.90 -11.87
CA ASP A 49 -3.02 -7.73 -12.05
C ASP A 49 -3.28 -6.49 -12.91
N PRO A 50 -3.87 -6.63 -14.10
CA PRO A 50 -4.12 -5.51 -15.00
C PRO A 50 -5.11 -4.46 -14.43
N ASN A 51 -5.88 -4.84 -13.41
CA ASN A 51 -6.83 -3.94 -12.77
C ASN A 51 -6.19 -3.06 -11.70
N VAL A 52 -4.95 -3.35 -11.28
CA VAL A 52 -4.24 -2.51 -10.31
C VAL A 52 -3.88 -1.17 -10.95
N ILE A 53 -4.29 -0.09 -10.30
CA ILE A 53 -3.99 1.28 -10.69
C ILE A 53 -2.65 1.71 -10.07
N SER A 54 -2.49 1.52 -8.76
CA SER A 54 -1.28 1.87 -8.00
C SER A 54 -1.31 1.23 -6.61
N THR A 55 -0.23 1.35 -5.85
CA THR A 55 -0.22 1.10 -4.40
C THR A 55 -0.58 2.36 -3.63
N VAL A 56 -1.25 2.22 -2.48
CA VAL A 56 -1.33 3.33 -1.51
C VAL A 56 0.05 3.55 -0.91
N PHE A 57 0.50 4.79 -0.93
CA PHE A 57 1.85 5.16 -0.51
C PHE A 57 1.80 6.33 0.47
N THR A 58 2.43 6.17 1.63
CA THR A 58 2.65 7.23 2.61
C THR A 58 3.95 6.97 3.39
N LEU A 59 4.64 8.03 3.78
CA LEU A 59 5.90 7.98 4.53
C LEU A 59 5.79 8.58 5.94
N GLY A 60 4.59 8.98 6.36
CA GLY A 60 4.36 9.69 7.61
C GLY A 60 3.18 10.66 7.52
N GLU A 61 3.07 11.57 8.48
CA GLU A 61 2.05 12.61 8.47
C GLU A 61 2.25 13.57 7.29
N GLY A 62 1.16 13.94 6.62
CA GLY A 62 1.19 14.86 5.49
C GLY A 62 0.23 14.47 4.37
N MET A 63 0.49 15.02 3.19
CA MET A 63 -0.32 14.78 2.00
C MET A 63 0.60 14.55 0.79
N ASN A 64 0.27 13.55 -0.03
CA ASN A 64 0.98 13.23 -1.25
C ASN A 64 0.01 12.96 -2.40
N GLY A 65 0.47 13.28 -3.62
CA GLY A 65 -0.34 13.26 -4.82
C GLY A 65 0.37 12.50 -5.92
N ASP A 66 -0.39 11.69 -6.63
CA ASP A 66 0.10 10.97 -7.79
C ASP A 66 -0.89 11.08 -8.94
N MET A 67 -0.36 11.11 -10.16
CA MET A 67 -1.13 11.03 -11.39
C MET A 67 -0.70 9.78 -12.15
N ILE A 68 -1.63 8.84 -12.25
CA ILE A 68 -1.44 7.61 -13.00
C ILE A 68 -2.03 7.79 -14.39
N GLN A 69 -1.18 7.78 -15.41
CA GLN A 69 -1.62 7.89 -16.80
C GLN A 69 -1.97 6.51 -17.36
N ALA A 70 -3.03 6.41 -18.14
CA ALA A 70 -3.50 5.16 -18.74
C ALA A 70 -2.39 4.41 -19.49
N SER A 71 -1.54 5.16 -20.22
CA SER A 71 -0.41 4.61 -20.97
C SER A 71 0.71 4.02 -20.11
N LYS A 72 0.79 4.40 -18.83
CA LYS A 72 1.83 4.00 -17.87
C LYS A 72 1.35 2.97 -16.85
N ARG A 73 0.09 2.53 -16.92
CA ARG A 73 -0.48 1.49 -16.05
C ARG A 73 0.05 0.08 -16.32
N LYS A 74 0.87 -0.09 -17.35
CA LYS A 74 1.41 -1.39 -17.74
C LYS A 74 2.63 -1.73 -16.89
N GLY A 75 2.71 -2.97 -16.42
CA GLY A 75 3.83 -3.45 -15.64
C GLY A 75 3.38 -4.35 -14.51
N MET A 76 4.27 -4.58 -13.55
CA MET A 76 4.01 -5.37 -12.35
C MET A 76 4.53 -4.62 -11.13
N ILE A 77 3.90 -4.83 -9.99
CA ILE A 77 4.37 -4.35 -8.69
C ILE A 77 5.10 -5.49 -8.01
N ILE A 78 6.32 -5.24 -7.54
CA ILE A 78 7.10 -6.19 -6.75
C ILE A 78 7.09 -5.66 -5.32
N ALA A 79 6.49 -6.43 -4.42
CA ALA A 79 6.40 -6.11 -3.00
C ALA A 79 7.25 -7.08 -2.19
N GLN A 80 7.98 -6.56 -1.21
CA GLN A 80 8.75 -7.38 -0.28
C GLN A 80 8.65 -6.79 1.12
N CYS A 81 8.40 -7.62 2.13
CA CYS A 81 8.50 -7.22 3.52
C CYS A 81 9.86 -7.65 4.07
N VAL A 82 10.64 -6.73 4.65
CA VAL A 82 11.89 -7.06 5.34
C VAL A 82 11.93 -6.28 6.64
N ASN A 83 11.89 -6.97 7.78
CA ASN A 83 11.98 -6.36 9.12
C ASN A 83 10.97 -5.21 9.33
N ASN A 84 9.68 -5.44 9.04
CA ASN A 84 8.59 -4.45 9.08
C ASN A 84 8.69 -3.31 8.04
N THR A 85 9.66 -3.38 7.11
CA THR A 85 9.76 -2.43 6.01
C THR A 85 9.15 -3.04 4.75
N LEU A 86 8.10 -2.39 4.23
CA LEU A 86 7.55 -2.69 2.92
C LEU A 86 8.40 -2.00 1.85
N LYS A 87 9.03 -2.81 1.01
CA LYS A 87 9.77 -2.38 -0.17
C LYS A 87 8.91 -2.60 -1.40
N LEU A 88 8.78 -1.57 -2.22
CA LEU A 88 7.98 -1.62 -3.44
C LEU A 88 8.85 -1.24 -4.65
N LYS A 89 8.65 -1.95 -5.75
CA LYS A 89 9.20 -1.60 -7.06
C LYS A 89 8.14 -1.73 -8.13
N ILE A 90 8.21 -0.86 -9.12
CA ILE A 90 7.44 -1.00 -10.36
C ILE A 90 8.39 -1.58 -11.40
N ARG A 91 8.02 -2.71 -12.01
CA ARG A 91 8.69 -3.26 -13.18
C ARG A 91 7.85 -2.96 -14.41
N ASN A 92 8.37 -2.15 -15.32
CA ASN A 92 7.72 -1.81 -16.57
C ASN A 92 7.75 -3.00 -17.54
N THR A 93 6.97 -2.92 -18.63
CA THR A 93 6.91 -3.98 -19.66
C THR A 93 8.22 -4.17 -20.43
N ASP A 94 9.09 -3.17 -20.45
CA ASP A 94 10.44 -3.25 -21.04
C ASP A 94 11.47 -3.90 -20.08
N GLY A 95 11.03 -4.32 -18.89
CA GLY A 95 11.88 -4.94 -17.87
C GLY A 95 12.59 -3.94 -16.96
N THR A 96 12.49 -2.63 -17.21
CA THR A 96 13.09 -1.62 -16.33
C THR A 96 12.40 -1.60 -14.97
N GLU A 97 13.19 -1.46 -13.91
CA GLU A 97 12.68 -1.37 -12.53
C GLU A 97 12.87 0.03 -11.98
N LYS A 98 11.82 0.55 -11.34
CA LYS A 98 11.86 1.78 -10.56
C LYS A 98 11.51 1.46 -9.10
N PRO A 99 12.45 1.62 -8.15
CA PRO A 99 12.12 1.50 -6.73
C PRO A 99 11.22 2.67 -6.30
N LEU A 100 10.26 2.38 -5.44
CA LEU A 100 9.57 3.38 -4.64
C LEU A 100 10.29 3.50 -3.28
N PRO A 101 10.09 4.61 -2.54
CA PRO A 101 10.70 4.72 -1.22
C PRO A 101 10.23 3.61 -0.28
N ASP A 102 11.12 3.21 0.63
CA ASP A 102 10.82 2.19 1.63
C ASP A 102 9.82 2.71 2.66
N ILE A 103 8.84 1.88 3.04
CA ILE A 103 7.82 2.21 4.04
C ILE A 103 8.08 1.38 5.29
N ASN A 104 8.48 2.03 6.39
CA ASN A 104 8.51 1.37 7.69
C ASN A 104 7.08 1.31 8.24
N THR A 105 6.52 0.10 8.33
CA THR A 105 5.13 -0.09 8.75
C THR A 105 4.88 0.31 10.21
N GLU A 106 5.91 0.27 11.07
CA GLU A 106 5.77 0.73 12.46
C GLU A 106 5.52 2.24 12.55
N ASP A 107 6.11 3.02 11.65
CA ASP A 107 5.99 4.48 11.65
C ASP A 107 4.59 4.95 11.22
N ILE A 108 3.86 4.10 10.48
CA ILE A 108 2.56 4.45 9.90
C ILE A 108 1.37 3.69 10.51
N LYS A 109 1.60 2.67 11.35
CA LYS A 109 0.54 1.97 12.11
C LYS A 109 -0.29 2.90 12.99
N GLY A 110 0.29 4.00 13.46
CA GLY A 110 -0.42 4.99 14.29
C GLY A 110 -1.26 6.01 13.50
N LEU A 111 -1.25 5.95 12.17
CA LEU A 111 -1.87 6.96 11.31
C LEU A 111 -3.24 6.51 10.80
N ASP A 112 -4.12 7.49 10.66
CA ASP A 112 -5.28 7.40 9.79
C ASP A 112 -4.86 7.88 8.40
N ILE A 113 -4.99 6.99 7.40
CA ILE A 113 -4.57 7.24 6.02
C ILE A 113 -5.80 7.31 5.15
N ARG A 114 -6.12 8.50 4.66
CA ARG A 114 -7.25 8.75 3.78
C ARG A 114 -6.77 8.79 2.33
N VAL A 115 -7.38 7.97 1.48
CA VAL A 115 -7.03 7.87 0.06
C VAL A 115 -8.20 8.37 -0.76
N ASN A 116 -7.97 9.40 -1.54
CA ASN A 116 -8.93 10.00 -2.45
C ASN A 116 -8.52 9.62 -3.87
N VAL A 117 -9.45 9.12 -4.67
CA VAL A 117 -9.22 8.72 -6.06
C VAL A 117 -10.22 9.42 -6.97
N ILE A 118 -9.71 10.03 -8.05
CA ILE A 118 -10.48 10.67 -9.09
C ILE A 118 -10.10 10.04 -10.43
N GLY A 119 -11.03 9.35 -11.07
CA GLY A 119 -10.85 8.78 -12.41
C GLY A 119 -11.28 9.76 -13.50
N GLY A 120 -10.62 9.71 -14.67
CA GLY A 120 -11.01 10.56 -15.81
C GLY A 120 -12.34 10.21 -16.46
N ASN A 121 -12.99 9.13 -16.02
CA ASN A 121 -14.40 8.82 -16.31
C ASN A 121 -15.39 9.61 -15.42
N GLY A 122 -14.88 10.47 -14.52
CA GLY A 122 -15.68 11.24 -13.57
C GLY A 122 -15.93 10.53 -12.23
N GLU A 123 -15.44 9.31 -12.05
CA GLU A 123 -15.56 8.59 -10.78
C GLU A 123 -14.75 9.29 -9.67
N ARG A 124 -15.33 9.36 -8.47
CA ARG A 124 -14.70 9.94 -7.29
C ARG A 124 -14.98 9.05 -6.09
N LYS A 125 -13.93 8.54 -5.44
CA LYS A 125 -14.02 7.68 -4.25
C LYS A 125 -13.05 8.15 -3.17
N ALA A 126 -13.44 7.97 -1.92
CA ALA A 126 -12.56 8.13 -0.78
C ALA A 126 -12.57 6.85 0.06
N PHE A 127 -11.43 6.54 0.65
CA PHE A 127 -11.22 5.40 1.53
C PHE A 127 -10.45 5.87 2.76
N LEU A 128 -10.71 5.24 3.90
CA LEU A 128 -9.94 5.42 5.11
C LEU A 128 -9.29 4.08 5.47
N ILE A 129 -7.97 4.10 5.60
CA ILE A 129 -7.18 2.99 6.13
C ILE A 129 -6.80 3.34 7.56
N GLN A 130 -7.33 2.58 8.52
CA GLN A 130 -7.10 2.78 9.95
C GLN A 130 -6.12 1.75 10.49
N ASN A 131 -5.24 2.21 11.38
CA ASN A 131 -4.19 1.38 12.02
C ASN A 131 -3.29 0.66 11.01
N TYR A 132 -3.18 1.17 9.79
CA TYR A 132 -2.54 0.47 8.68
C TYR A 132 -3.08 -0.96 8.46
N GLU A 133 -4.37 -1.21 8.75
CA GLU A 133 -4.94 -2.57 8.79
C GLU A 133 -6.34 -2.66 8.14
N THR A 134 -7.24 -1.75 8.52
CA THR A 134 -8.67 -1.83 8.14
C THR A 134 -8.99 -0.79 7.08
N ILE A 135 -9.60 -1.22 5.98
CA ILE A 135 -10.06 -0.35 4.90
C ILE A 135 -11.56 -0.10 5.09
N ILE A 136 -11.96 1.17 5.05
CA ILE A 136 -13.34 1.62 5.13
C ILE A 136 -13.60 2.53 3.94
N GLN A 137 -14.73 2.35 3.25
CA GLN A 137 -15.17 3.34 2.27
C GLN A 137 -15.60 4.62 3.00
N ASP A 138 -14.93 5.73 2.70
CA ASP A 138 -15.26 7.03 3.27
C ASP A 138 -16.33 7.73 2.41
N LYS A 139 -17.33 8.31 3.09
CA LYS A 139 -18.43 9.07 2.48
C LYS A 139 -18.16 10.58 2.45
N GLY A 140 -17.02 11.02 2.98
CA GLY A 140 -16.58 12.41 2.95
C GLY A 140 -16.24 12.90 1.53
N PRO A 141 -15.99 14.22 1.38
CA PRO A 141 -15.67 14.83 0.09
C PRO A 141 -14.33 14.31 -0.46
N VAL A 142 -14.27 14.03 -1.76
CA VAL A 142 -13.04 13.58 -2.43
C VAL A 142 -12.14 14.77 -2.71
N ILE A 143 -10.99 14.79 -2.05
CA ILE A 143 -9.99 15.85 -2.17
C ILE A 143 -9.11 15.62 -3.40
N ASP A 144 -8.88 16.71 -4.14
CA ASP A 144 -7.90 16.79 -5.22
C ASP A 144 -6.80 17.76 -4.80
N MET A 145 -5.61 17.25 -4.46
CA MET A 145 -4.51 18.13 -4.07
C MET A 145 -3.93 18.95 -5.21
N PHE A 146 -4.24 18.60 -6.46
CA PHE A 146 -3.84 19.38 -7.63
C PHE A 146 -4.82 20.53 -7.91
N GLY A 147 -5.95 20.60 -7.19
CA GLY A 147 -6.93 21.68 -7.27
C GLY A 147 -7.53 21.85 -8.67
N GLY A 148 -7.75 20.76 -9.40
CA GLY A 148 -8.32 20.77 -10.75
C GLY A 148 -7.38 21.26 -11.85
N LYS A 149 -6.08 21.45 -11.56
CA LYS A 149 -5.10 21.95 -12.53
C LYS A 149 -4.58 20.89 -13.50
N LEU A 150 -4.75 19.60 -13.16
CA LEU A 150 -4.35 18.49 -14.03
C LEU A 150 -5.56 18.00 -14.83
N SER A 151 -5.39 17.90 -16.14
CA SER A 151 -6.36 17.23 -17.01
C SER A 151 -6.31 15.73 -16.77
N VAL A 152 -7.46 15.12 -16.48
CA VAL A 152 -7.60 13.68 -16.23
C VAL A 152 -8.35 13.05 -17.40
N GLY A 153 -7.63 12.35 -18.28
CA GLY A 153 -8.21 11.68 -19.43
C GLY A 153 -8.85 10.33 -19.07
N ILE A 154 -9.62 9.75 -19.99
CA ILE A 154 -10.19 8.40 -19.81
C ILE A 154 -9.07 7.40 -19.52
N GLY A 155 -9.19 6.68 -18.41
CA GLY A 155 -8.20 5.70 -17.93
C GLY A 155 -7.07 6.28 -17.08
N ASP A 156 -6.99 7.62 -16.94
CA ASP A 156 -6.10 8.30 -16.00
C ASP A 156 -6.75 8.39 -14.61
N TYR A 157 -5.91 8.48 -13.59
CA TYR A 157 -6.32 8.63 -12.20
C TYR A 157 -5.48 9.70 -11.48
N LEU A 158 -6.13 10.51 -10.65
CA LEU A 158 -5.48 11.28 -9.60
C LEU A 158 -5.69 10.59 -8.27
N ILE A 159 -4.61 10.41 -7.52
CA ILE A 159 -4.61 9.82 -6.19
C ILE A 159 -4.08 10.86 -5.23
N THR A 160 -4.85 11.22 -4.20
CA THR A 160 -4.39 12.03 -3.07
C THR A 160 -4.43 11.16 -1.82
N THR A 161 -3.28 10.98 -1.17
CA THR A 161 -3.18 10.29 0.12
C THR A 161 -2.91 11.33 1.20
N GLU A 162 -3.71 11.30 2.26
CA GLU A 162 -3.61 12.20 3.41
C GLU A 162 -3.41 11.32 4.66
N SER A 163 -2.35 11.56 5.41
CA SER A 163 -2.01 10.77 6.59
C SER A 163 -1.89 11.68 7.79
N LYS A 164 -2.55 11.32 8.89
CA LYS A 164 -2.51 12.08 10.14
C LYS A 164 -2.51 11.16 11.35
N LYS A 165 -1.96 11.63 12.46
CA LYS A 165 -2.22 11.01 13.76
C LYS A 165 -3.71 11.08 14.08
N LYS A 166 -4.15 10.09 14.86
CA LYS A 166 -5.50 10.00 15.40
C LYS A 166 -5.80 11.11 16.40
#